data_AF-A0ABD5LVV2-F1
#
_entry.id   AF-A0ABD5LVV2-F1
#
_cell.length_a   1.000
_cell.length_b   1.000
_cell.length_c   1.000
_cell.angle_alpha   90.00
_cell.angle_beta   90.00
_cell.angle_gamma   90.00
#
_symmetry.space_group_name_H-M   'P 1'
#
loop_
_entity.id
_entity.type
_entity.pdbx_description
1 polymer ?
#
loop_
_entity_poly.entity_id
_entity_poly.type
_entity_poly.pdbx_seq_one_letter_code
_entity_poly.pdbx_strand_id
1 'polypeptide(L)'
;MINIVIVSHSKHLAEGIEALANQMLNPTHCRLAIAAGVDDEAHPIGTDAVKIMTAIESLAEADAIIVMMDLGSAILSTETAIELLDTELAQKVTLCSAPLVEGTLAAVVAASSGASLEKVLEEANHALTPKKMQLGENMGGSEPNDVTPSIQMHGKEAHWVVKTLMVYTLDLQRHWLSYCQNFVLTIN
;
A
#
# COMPACT_ATOMS: atom_id res chain seq x y z
N MET A 1 7.97 -2.75 22.31
CA MET A 1 7.62 -3.83 21.37
C MET A 1 6.90 -3.21 20.18
N ILE A 2 7.37 -3.53 18.97
CA ILE A 2 6.70 -3.09 17.72
C ILE A 2 6.17 -4.36 17.08
N ASN A 3 4.85 -4.43 16.92
CA ASN A 3 4.19 -5.60 16.33
C ASN A 3 3.70 -5.28 14.91
N ILE A 4 3.50 -6.32 14.10
CA ILE A 4 3.20 -6.16 12.67
C ILE A 4 1.92 -6.93 12.32
N VAL A 5 1.06 -6.32 11.51
CA VAL A 5 -0.13 -6.96 10.91
C VAL A 5 0.06 -7.03 9.40
N ILE A 6 -0.08 -8.22 8.83
CA ILE A 6 -0.10 -8.45 7.38
C ILE A 6 -1.55 -8.45 6.91
N VAL A 7 -1.92 -7.49 6.06
CA VAL A 7 -3.22 -7.41 5.40
C VAL A 7 -3.06 -7.77 3.93
N SER A 8 -3.84 -8.76 3.46
CA SER A 8 -3.82 -9.15 2.05
C SER A 8 -5.17 -9.66 1.57
N HIS A 9 -5.42 -9.49 0.27
CA HIS A 9 -6.52 -10.13 -0.42
C HIS A 9 -6.41 -11.66 -0.44
N SER A 10 -5.20 -12.21 -0.33
CA SER A 10 -4.94 -13.64 -0.42
C SER A 10 -4.40 -14.19 0.89
N LYS A 11 -5.19 -15.07 1.53
CA LYS A 11 -4.76 -15.80 2.74
C LYS A 11 -3.45 -16.55 2.51
N HIS A 12 -3.32 -17.28 1.40
CA HIS A 12 -2.10 -18.00 1.05
C HIS A 12 -0.87 -17.08 0.87
N LEU A 13 -1.06 -15.83 0.41
CA LEU A 13 0.04 -14.86 0.32
C LEU A 13 0.47 -14.41 1.73
N ALA A 14 -0.47 -14.05 2.59
CA ALA A 14 -0.18 -13.64 3.96
C ALA A 14 0.49 -14.77 4.77
N GLU A 15 -0.01 -16.01 4.68
CA GLU A 15 0.59 -17.21 5.30
C GLU A 15 2.00 -17.49 4.76
N GLY A 16 2.22 -17.29 3.45
CA GLY A 16 3.54 -17.44 2.84
C GLY A 16 4.55 -16.40 3.34
N ILE A 17 4.12 -15.15 3.55
CA ILE A 17 4.96 -14.09 4.12
C ILE A 17 5.21 -14.36 5.61
N GLU A 18 4.19 -14.75 6.36
CA GLU A 18 4.30 -15.12 7.78
C GLU A 18 5.29 -16.28 7.98
N ALA A 19 5.24 -17.32 7.14
CA ALA A 19 6.17 -18.44 7.21
C ALA A 19 7.64 -18.03 7.01
N LEU A 20 7.90 -17.05 6.13
CA LEU A 20 9.23 -16.47 5.92
C LEU A 20 9.64 -15.54 7.08
N ALA A 21 8.74 -14.65 7.51
CA ALA A 21 8.97 -13.72 8.62
C ALA A 21 9.29 -14.44 9.93
N ASN A 22 8.61 -15.55 10.22
CA ASN A 22 8.85 -16.37 11.40
C ASN A 22 10.24 -17.02 11.47
N GLN A 23 11.01 -17.07 10.37
CA GLN A 23 12.42 -17.48 10.39
C GLN A 23 13.35 -16.39 10.96
N MET A 24 12.88 -15.14 10.98
CA MET A 24 13.66 -13.94 11.35
C MET A 24 13.12 -13.26 12.61
N LEU A 25 11.93 -13.65 13.06
CA LEU A 25 11.19 -13.03 14.15
C LEU A 25 11.78 -13.37 15.53
N ASN A 26 12.00 -12.36 16.36
CA ASN A 26 12.29 -12.51 17.77
C ASN A 26 11.04 -12.17 18.60
N PRO A 27 10.35 -13.15 19.21
CA PRO A 27 9.09 -12.93 19.93
C PRO A 27 9.24 -12.08 21.19
N THR A 28 10.48 -11.78 21.62
CA THR A 28 10.79 -10.86 22.73
C THR A 28 10.56 -9.39 22.34
N HIS A 29 10.66 -9.05 21.05
CA HIS A 29 10.63 -7.66 20.56
C HIS A 29 9.57 -7.38 19.49
N CYS A 30 9.11 -8.42 18.78
CA CYS A 30 8.15 -8.33 17.69
C CYS A 30 7.21 -9.54 17.70
N ARG A 31 5.90 -9.30 17.64
CA ARG A 31 4.87 -10.29 17.28
C ARG A 31 4.29 -9.97 15.90
N LEU A 32 3.73 -10.99 15.25
CA LEU A 32 3.13 -10.92 13.93
C LEU A 32 1.68 -11.44 14.01
N ALA A 33 0.78 -10.84 13.24
CA ALA A 33 -0.56 -11.35 12.99
C ALA A 33 -0.95 -11.18 11.52
N ILE A 34 -1.92 -11.95 11.03
CA ILE A 34 -2.41 -11.87 9.65
C ILE A 34 -3.93 -11.60 9.63
N ALA A 35 -4.35 -10.77 8.69
CA ALA A 35 -5.76 -10.52 8.37
C ALA A 35 -5.93 -10.58 6.85
N ALA A 36 -6.30 -11.74 6.32
CA ALA A 36 -6.32 -11.95 4.87
C ALA A 36 -7.43 -12.87 4.39
N GLY A 37 -7.96 -12.54 3.21
CA GLY A 37 -9.10 -13.23 2.59
C GLY A 37 -10.44 -12.98 3.30
N VAL A 38 -11.52 -13.34 2.61
CA VAL A 38 -12.90 -13.32 3.14
C VAL A 38 -13.38 -14.74 3.45
N ASP A 39 -14.42 -14.87 4.29
CA ASP A 39 -15.01 -16.16 4.64
C ASP A 39 -16.04 -16.65 3.60
N ASP A 40 -15.62 -16.65 2.32
CA ASP A 40 -16.31 -17.27 1.19
C ASP A 40 -15.36 -18.32 0.55
N GLU A 41 -15.67 -19.61 0.71
CA GLU A 41 -14.86 -20.69 0.14
C GLU A 41 -14.84 -20.70 -1.41
N ALA A 42 -15.86 -20.15 -2.06
CA ALA A 42 -15.93 -20.04 -3.51
C ALA A 42 -15.18 -18.80 -4.05
N HIS A 43 -15.13 -17.72 -3.27
CA HIS A 43 -14.44 -16.47 -3.63
C HIS A 43 -13.57 -15.93 -2.48
N PRO A 44 -12.52 -16.67 -2.04
CA PRO A 44 -11.76 -16.34 -0.82
C PRO A 44 -10.87 -15.08 -0.96
N ILE A 45 -10.78 -14.50 -2.16
CA ILE A 45 -9.94 -13.34 -2.45
C ILE A 45 -10.69 -12.06 -2.08
N GLY A 46 -10.24 -11.38 -1.03
CA GLY A 46 -10.88 -10.17 -0.51
C GLY A 46 -10.24 -9.69 0.80
N THR A 47 -10.70 -8.55 1.29
CA THR A 47 -10.28 -7.98 2.59
C THR A 47 -11.51 -7.75 3.47
N ASP A 48 -11.31 -7.83 4.78
CA ASP A 48 -12.36 -7.78 5.79
C ASP A 48 -11.91 -6.90 6.95
N ALA A 49 -12.58 -5.76 7.15
CA ALA A 49 -12.25 -4.79 8.19
C ALA A 49 -12.36 -5.38 9.61
N VAL A 50 -13.29 -6.31 9.85
CA VAL A 50 -13.46 -6.94 11.18
C VAL A 50 -12.31 -7.89 11.47
N LYS A 51 -11.81 -8.62 10.47
CA LYS A 51 -10.59 -9.44 10.62
C LYS A 51 -9.36 -8.58 10.87
N ILE A 52 -9.22 -7.45 10.17
CA ILE A 52 -8.10 -6.52 10.35
C ILE A 52 -8.13 -5.91 11.76
N MET A 53 -9.29 -5.45 12.21
CA MET A 53 -9.53 -4.95 13.57
C MET A 53 -9.13 -6.01 14.62
N THR A 54 -9.64 -7.24 14.48
CA THR A 54 -9.34 -8.37 15.39
C THR A 54 -7.84 -8.69 15.42
N ALA A 55 -7.14 -8.62 14.28
CA ALA A 55 -5.70 -8.86 14.21
C ALA A 55 -4.90 -7.76 14.93
N ILE A 56 -5.31 -6.49 14.82
CA ILE A 56 -4.73 -5.37 15.56
C ILE A 56 -4.98 -5.51 17.07
N GLU A 57 -6.19 -5.86 17.48
CA GLU A 57 -6.55 -6.12 18.89
C GLU A 57 -5.72 -7.25 19.52
N SER A 58 -5.40 -8.30 18.74
CA SER A 58 -4.57 -9.43 19.21
C SER A 58 -3.12 -9.07 19.57
N LEU A 59 -2.72 -7.83 19.26
CA LEU A 59 -1.40 -7.23 19.43
C LEU A 59 -1.44 -5.95 20.29
N ALA A 60 -2.56 -5.65 20.95
CA ALA A 60 -2.82 -4.38 21.63
C ALA A 60 -1.81 -4.01 22.74
N GLU A 61 -1.07 -5.00 23.28
CA GLU A 61 0.01 -4.79 24.25
C GLU A 61 1.29 -4.18 23.66
N ALA A 62 1.36 -4.02 22.34
CA ALA A 62 2.47 -3.32 21.67
C ALA A 62 2.56 -1.84 22.07
N ASP A 63 3.75 -1.24 21.89
CA ASP A 63 3.91 0.21 21.93
C ASP A 63 3.47 0.85 20.61
N ALA A 64 3.70 0.15 19.49
CA ALA A 64 3.26 0.54 18.15
C ALA A 64 2.92 -0.71 17.30
N ILE A 65 1.98 -0.56 16.37
CA ILE A 65 1.53 -1.61 15.45
C ILE A 65 1.68 -1.10 14.01
N ILE A 66 2.45 -1.81 13.18
CA ILE A 66 2.63 -1.47 11.77
C ILE A 66 1.74 -2.38 10.92
N VAL A 67 0.93 -1.78 10.04
CA VAL A 67 0.08 -2.51 9.10
C VAL A 67 0.72 -2.51 7.71
N MET A 68 1.05 -3.71 7.23
CA MET A 68 1.61 -3.98 5.91
C MET A 68 0.47 -4.44 4.98
N MET A 69 0.31 -3.84 3.80
CA MET A 69 -0.85 -4.05 2.92
C MET A 69 -0.41 -4.39 1.49
N ASP A 70 -1.24 -5.11 0.72
CA ASP A 70 -0.95 -5.40 -0.70
C ASP A 70 -1.44 -4.32 -1.69
N LEU A 71 -2.77 -4.12 -1.77
CA LEU A 71 -3.43 -3.37 -2.84
C LEU A 71 -4.45 -2.37 -2.27
N GLY A 72 -4.93 -1.44 -3.11
CA GLY A 72 -5.71 -0.28 -2.67
C GLY A 72 -6.93 -0.57 -1.77
N SER A 73 -7.66 -1.66 -2.00
CA SER A 73 -8.80 -2.05 -1.15
C SER A 73 -8.41 -2.55 0.24
N ALA A 74 -7.16 -3.00 0.44
CA ALA A 74 -6.63 -3.34 1.76
C ALA A 74 -6.39 -2.07 2.60
N ILE A 75 -6.04 -0.95 1.97
CA ILE A 75 -5.91 0.35 2.64
C ILE A 75 -7.28 0.78 3.17
N LEU A 76 -8.30 0.86 2.31
CA LEU A 76 -9.67 1.26 2.71
C LEU A 76 -10.25 0.35 3.81
N SER A 77 -10.03 -0.96 3.72
CA SER A 77 -10.46 -1.91 4.76
C SER A 77 -9.69 -1.75 6.06
N THR A 78 -8.42 -1.33 6.01
CA THR A 78 -7.62 -1.03 7.20
C THR A 78 -8.03 0.31 7.84
N GLU A 79 -8.31 1.34 7.04
CA GLU A 79 -8.85 2.62 7.53
C GLU A 79 -10.19 2.38 8.24
N THR A 80 -11.09 1.63 7.61
CA THR A 80 -12.37 1.20 8.21
C THR A 80 -12.15 0.40 9.50
N ALA A 81 -11.16 -0.49 9.54
CA ALA A 81 -10.84 -1.25 10.75
C ALA A 81 -10.36 -0.33 11.89
N ILE A 82 -9.58 0.70 11.59
CA ILE A 82 -9.08 1.66 12.58
C ILE A 82 -10.21 2.55 13.13
N GLU A 83 -11.20 2.90 12.32
CA GLU A 83 -12.41 3.61 12.79
C GLU A 83 -13.24 2.80 13.80
N LEU A 84 -13.10 1.47 13.81
CA LEU A 84 -13.80 0.57 14.74
C LEU A 84 -13.03 0.30 16.05
N LEU A 85 -11.74 0.65 16.12
CA LEU A 85 -10.90 0.41 17.31
C LEU A 85 -11.15 1.42 18.43
N ASP A 86 -10.85 1.00 19.66
CA ASP A 86 -10.66 1.92 20.79
C ASP A 86 -9.61 2.99 20.45
N THR A 87 -9.90 4.26 20.80
CA THR A 87 -9.09 5.41 20.40
C THR A 87 -7.63 5.32 20.84
N GLU A 88 -7.36 4.74 22.03
CA GLU A 88 -6.00 4.53 22.53
C GLU A 88 -5.21 3.50 21.71
N LEU A 89 -5.89 2.47 21.19
CA LEU A 89 -5.28 1.46 20.33
C LEU A 89 -5.09 2.00 18.91
N ALA A 90 -6.09 2.70 18.36
CA ALA A 90 -6.01 3.35 17.05
C ALA A 90 -4.78 4.29 16.93
N GLN A 91 -4.43 5.03 18.00
CA GLN A 91 -3.25 5.91 18.04
C GLN A 91 -1.90 5.17 17.94
N LYS A 92 -1.86 3.86 18.21
CA LYS A 92 -0.66 3.02 18.05
C LYS A 92 -0.45 2.50 16.63
N VAL A 93 -1.47 2.58 15.77
CA VAL A 93 -1.48 1.95 14.45
C VAL A 93 -0.86 2.87 13.40
N THR A 94 0.07 2.34 12.60
CA THR A 94 0.68 3.05 11.47
C THR A 94 0.58 2.20 10.19
N LEU A 95 -0.03 2.75 9.15
CA LEU A 95 -0.06 2.14 7.82
C LEU A 95 1.30 2.32 7.13
N CYS A 96 1.85 1.24 6.57
CA CYS A 96 3.12 1.30 5.83
C CYS A 96 2.88 1.18 4.32
N SER A 97 3.48 2.09 3.54
CA SER A 97 3.46 2.10 2.07
C SER A 97 4.46 1.16 1.39
N ALA A 98 5.21 0.39 2.18
CA ALA A 98 6.25 -0.50 1.68
C ALA A 98 5.69 -1.69 0.88
N PRO A 99 6.44 -2.24 -0.11
CA PRO A 99 6.04 -3.45 -0.82
C PRO A 99 5.79 -4.61 0.15
N LEU A 100 4.65 -5.28 0.04
CA LEU A 100 4.15 -6.18 1.08
C LEU A 100 5.18 -7.24 1.51
N VAL A 101 5.84 -7.92 0.58
CA VAL A 101 6.75 -9.03 0.91
C VAL A 101 8.07 -8.51 1.49
N GLU A 102 8.80 -7.70 0.71
CA GLU A 102 10.12 -7.20 1.10
C GLU A 102 10.05 -6.29 2.33
N GLY A 103 9.05 -5.40 2.36
CA GLY A 103 8.82 -4.47 3.45
C GLY A 103 8.47 -5.18 4.76
N THR A 104 7.65 -6.24 4.72
CA THR A 104 7.33 -7.02 5.94
C THR A 104 8.57 -7.70 6.49
N LEU A 105 9.40 -8.31 5.63
CA LEU A 105 10.64 -8.97 6.08
C LEU A 105 11.63 -7.97 6.68
N ALA A 106 11.82 -6.81 6.05
CA ALA A 106 12.67 -5.75 6.58
C ALA A 106 12.14 -5.19 7.91
N ALA A 107 10.82 -4.97 8.02
CA ALA A 107 10.17 -4.51 9.24
C ALA A 107 10.33 -5.53 10.38
N VAL A 108 10.09 -6.81 10.12
CA VAL A 108 10.23 -7.90 11.12
C VAL A 108 11.67 -7.99 11.62
N VAL A 109 12.67 -7.89 10.75
CA VAL A 109 14.09 -7.88 11.16
C VAL A 109 14.41 -6.67 12.04
N ALA A 110 14.01 -5.47 11.62
CA ALA A 110 14.26 -4.24 12.37
C ALA A 110 13.57 -4.27 13.75
N ALA A 111 12.29 -4.63 13.80
CA ALA A 111 11.52 -4.73 15.05
C ALA A 111 12.07 -5.83 15.97
N SER A 112 12.45 -6.99 15.42
CA SER A 112 13.06 -8.10 16.17
C SER A 112 14.43 -7.75 16.77
N SER A 113 15.13 -6.78 16.19
CA SER A 113 16.37 -6.22 16.74
C SER A 113 16.17 -5.18 17.86
N GLY A 114 14.91 -4.75 18.11
CA GLY A 114 14.59 -3.69 19.07
C GLY A 114 14.79 -2.27 18.53
N ALA A 115 14.71 -2.07 17.22
CA ALA A 115 14.81 -0.74 16.60
C ALA A 115 13.59 0.17 16.95
N SER A 116 13.72 1.48 16.75
CA SER A 116 12.62 2.43 16.94
C SER A 116 11.60 2.37 15.80
N LEU A 117 10.39 2.88 16.02
CA LEU A 117 9.30 2.88 15.03
C LEU A 117 9.72 3.55 13.71
N GLU A 118 10.40 4.69 13.80
CA GLU A 118 10.91 5.43 12.64
C GLU A 118 11.89 4.56 11.83
N LYS A 119 12.76 3.82 12.51
CA LYS A 119 13.75 2.96 11.87
C LYS A 119 13.11 1.72 11.24
N VAL A 120 12.11 1.11 11.89
CA VAL A 120 11.36 -0.01 11.31
C VAL A 120 10.62 0.43 10.04
N LEU A 121 10.00 1.61 10.05
CA LEU A 121 9.34 2.19 8.88
C LEU A 121 10.33 2.59 7.77
N GLU A 122 11.52 3.10 8.11
CA GLU A 122 12.58 3.40 7.14
C GLU A 122 13.05 2.13 6.41
N GLU A 123 13.40 1.07 7.16
CA GLU A 123 13.86 -0.20 6.59
C GLU A 123 12.77 -0.85 5.72
N ALA A 124 11.50 -0.81 6.16
CA ALA A 124 10.38 -1.30 5.38
C ALA A 124 10.25 -0.58 4.03
N ASN A 125 10.22 0.76 4.04
CA ASN A 125 10.07 1.56 2.81
C ASN A 125 11.27 1.42 1.86
N HIS A 126 12.48 1.22 2.39
CA HIS A 126 13.69 1.00 1.59
C HIS A 126 13.93 -0.46 1.16
N ALA A 127 13.10 -1.42 1.58
CA ALA A 127 13.33 -2.86 1.39
C ALA A 127 13.45 -3.31 -0.07
N LEU A 128 12.94 -2.54 -1.04
CA LEU A 128 13.08 -2.83 -2.47
C LEU A 128 14.46 -2.43 -3.04
N THR A 129 15.18 -1.51 -2.38
CA THR A 129 16.46 -0.96 -2.84
C THR A 129 17.54 -2.02 -3.12
N PRO A 130 17.76 -3.04 -2.27
CA PRO A 130 18.72 -4.11 -2.56
C PRO A 130 18.41 -4.87 -3.86
N LYS A 131 17.13 -5.15 -4.12
CA LYS A 131 16.68 -5.84 -5.35
C LYS A 131 16.92 -4.97 -6.59
N LYS A 132 16.61 -3.67 -6.50
CA LYS A 132 16.89 -2.69 -7.56
C LYS A 132 18.37 -2.62 -7.92
N MET A 133 19.24 -2.53 -6.92
CA MET A 133 20.69 -2.52 -7.12
C MET A 133 21.19 -3.81 -7.79
N GLN A 134 20.67 -4.97 -7.39
CA GLN A 134 21.02 -6.26 -8.02
C GLN A 134 20.57 -6.37 -9.48
N LEU A 135 19.45 -5.73 -9.84
CA LEU A 135 18.94 -5.67 -11.22
C LEU A 135 19.61 -4.56 -12.06
N GLY A 136 20.49 -3.74 -11.47
CA GLY A 136 21.12 -2.61 -12.15
C GLY A 136 20.18 -1.42 -12.40
N GLU A 137 19.06 -1.34 -11.68
CA GLU A 137 18.21 -0.15 -11.69
C GLU A 137 18.98 1.01 -11.04
N ASN A 138 19.23 2.08 -11.82
CA ASN A 138 19.77 3.31 -11.26
C ASN A 138 18.77 3.86 -10.23
N MET A 139 19.18 3.90 -8.96
CA MET A 139 18.51 4.65 -7.89
C MET A 139 18.74 6.16 -8.10
N GLY A 140 18.33 6.65 -9.26
CA GLY A 140 18.38 8.05 -9.62
C GLY A 140 17.40 8.81 -8.76
N GLY A 141 17.92 9.51 -7.75
CA GLY A 141 17.20 10.65 -7.19
C GLY A 141 16.84 11.57 -8.35
N SER A 142 15.57 11.99 -8.42
CA SER A 142 15.17 13.08 -9.28
C SER A 142 15.79 14.37 -8.74
N GLU A 143 17.04 14.65 -9.11
CA GLU A 143 17.50 16.03 -9.13
C GLU A 143 16.48 16.83 -9.97
N PRO A 144 16.03 18.00 -9.51
CA PRO A 144 15.26 18.89 -10.36
C PRO A 144 16.19 19.31 -11.50
N ASN A 145 16.01 18.68 -12.66
CA ASN A 145 16.57 19.15 -13.91
C ASN A 145 15.94 20.51 -14.22
N ASP A 146 16.49 21.59 -13.66
CA ASP A 146 16.36 22.95 -14.19
C ASP A 146 17.18 23.02 -15.49
N VAL A 147 16.73 22.22 -16.46
CA VAL A 147 17.05 22.41 -17.86
C VAL A 147 16.00 23.37 -18.39
N THR A 148 16.11 24.64 -18.00
CA THR A 148 15.52 25.74 -18.76
C THR A 148 16.13 25.69 -20.16
N PRO A 149 15.42 25.24 -21.21
CA PRO A 149 16.03 25.09 -22.51
C PRO A 149 16.10 26.47 -23.16
N SER A 150 17.31 26.99 -23.36
CA SER A 150 17.52 28.25 -24.08
C SER A 150 17.26 28.06 -25.58
N ILE A 151 15.99 28.00 -25.98
CA ILE A 151 15.58 27.81 -27.36
C ILE A 151 15.83 29.10 -28.15
N GLN A 152 16.92 29.14 -28.92
CA GLN A 152 17.07 30.13 -29.99
C GLN A 152 16.11 29.80 -31.13
N MET A 153 14.97 30.48 -31.15
CA MET A 153 13.95 30.40 -32.20
C MET A 153 14.49 30.87 -33.57
N HIS A 154 14.99 29.94 -34.39
CA HIS A 154 15.08 30.15 -35.84
C HIS A 154 13.78 29.65 -36.48
N GLY A 155 12.88 30.57 -36.80
CA GLY A 155 11.56 30.26 -37.33
C GLY A 155 11.62 29.53 -38.68
N LYS A 156 10.96 28.37 -38.75
CA LYS A 156 10.43 27.79 -39.98
C LYS A 156 9.00 27.33 -39.70
N GLU A 157 8.04 27.86 -40.44
CA GLU A 157 6.64 27.53 -40.30
C GLU A 157 6.37 26.07 -40.73
N ALA A 158 5.46 25.40 -40.03
CA ALA A 158 4.98 24.07 -40.35
C ALA A 158 3.45 24.07 -40.41
N HIS A 159 2.90 23.81 -41.60
CA HIS A 159 1.46 23.59 -41.78
C HIS A 159 1.11 22.11 -41.64
N TRP A 160 0.02 21.83 -40.94
CA TRP A 160 -0.51 20.48 -40.77
C TRP A 160 -1.95 20.41 -41.30
N VAL A 161 -2.27 19.37 -42.08
CA VAL A 161 -3.62 19.15 -42.61
C VAL A 161 -4.32 18.09 -41.76
N VAL A 162 -5.33 18.49 -41.00
CA VAL A 162 -6.15 17.57 -40.20
C VAL A 162 -7.11 16.80 -41.12
N LYS A 163 -6.81 15.53 -41.39
CA LYS A 163 -7.77 14.59 -41.98
C LYS A 163 -8.64 13.98 -40.89
N THR A 164 -9.86 14.50 -40.73
CA THR A 164 -10.88 13.85 -39.91
C THR A 164 -11.46 12.67 -40.69
N LEU A 165 -11.26 11.44 -40.18
CA LEU A 165 -12.04 10.28 -40.61
C LEU A 165 -13.14 10.04 -39.58
N MET A 166 -14.39 10.06 -40.00
CA MET A 166 -15.57 9.87 -39.16
C MET A 166 -16.20 8.52 -39.48
N VAL A 167 -16.97 7.95 -38.53
CA VAL A 167 -17.84 6.74 -38.67
C VAL A 167 -17.05 5.41 -38.69
N TYR A 168 -17.19 4.41 -37.81
CA TYR A 168 -17.95 4.11 -36.57
C TYR A 168 -17.09 3.09 -35.74
N THR A 169 -17.43 2.47 -34.58
CA THR A 169 -18.71 2.24 -33.86
C THR A 169 -18.46 1.98 -32.35
N LEU A 170 -19.40 2.45 -31.50
CA LEU A 170 -19.89 1.93 -30.20
C LEU A 170 -18.98 1.34 -29.08
N ASP A 171 -19.19 1.96 -27.91
CA ASP A 171 -19.27 1.41 -26.53
C ASP A 171 -18.04 1.47 -25.59
N LEU A 172 -18.33 1.46 -24.28
CA LEU A 172 -17.43 1.54 -23.10
C LEU A 172 -16.89 2.92 -22.64
N GLN A 173 -17.65 4.01 -22.80
CA GLN A 173 -17.31 5.27 -22.08
C GLN A 173 -18.50 6.09 -21.51
N ARG A 174 -19.62 5.43 -21.16
CA ARG A 174 -20.77 6.11 -20.48
C ARG A 174 -21.04 5.68 -19.03
N HIS A 175 -20.45 4.60 -18.51
CA HIS A 175 -20.77 4.12 -17.16
C HIS A 175 -20.07 4.87 -16.00
N TRP A 176 -18.99 5.61 -16.26
CA TRP A 176 -18.21 6.26 -15.18
C TRP A 176 -18.65 7.68 -14.79
N LEU A 177 -19.42 8.40 -15.62
CA LEU A 177 -19.89 9.76 -15.27
C LEU A 177 -21.29 9.82 -14.65
N SER A 178 -22.07 8.72 -14.64
CA SER A 178 -23.43 8.73 -14.07
C SER A 178 -23.49 8.46 -12.56
N TYR A 179 -22.38 8.03 -11.94
CA TYR A 179 -22.37 7.63 -10.52
C TYR A 179 -21.91 8.76 -9.56
N CYS A 180 -21.23 9.78 -10.06
CA CYS A 180 -20.66 10.87 -9.24
C CYS A 180 -21.54 12.14 -9.16
N GLN A 181 -22.81 12.09 -9.58
CA GLN A 181 -23.72 13.25 -9.62
C GLN A 181 -25.01 13.12 -8.79
N ASN A 182 -25.21 12.01 -8.08
CA ASN A 182 -26.47 11.73 -7.36
C ASN A 182 -26.36 11.75 -5.83
N PHE A 183 -25.32 12.38 -5.26
CA PHE A 183 -25.27 12.65 -3.82
C PHE A 183 -24.73 14.07 -3.57
N VAL A 184 -25.34 14.74 -2.59
CA VAL A 184 -25.10 16.14 -2.16
C VAL A 184 -25.82 17.23 -2.99
N LEU A 185 -26.78 17.88 -2.31
CA LEU A 185 -27.48 19.15 -2.61
C LEU A 185 -28.68 19.15 -3.59
N THR A 186 -29.81 18.66 -3.09
CA THR A 186 -31.12 19.30 -3.33
C THR A 186 -31.43 20.25 -2.15
N ILE A 187 -31.14 21.54 -2.26
CA ILE A 187 -31.79 22.61 -1.47
C ILE A 187 -31.83 23.91 -2.30
N ASN A 188 -33.04 24.34 -2.66
CA ASN A 188 -33.46 25.64 -3.24
C ASN A 188 -32.55 26.33 -4.28
#